data_AF-N1UG09-F1
#
_entry.id   AF-N1UG09-F1
#
_cell.length_a   1.000
_cell.length_b   1.000
_cell.length_c   1.000
_cell.angle_alpha   90.00
_cell.angle_beta   90.00
_cell.angle_gamma   90.00
#
_symmetry.space_group_name_H-M   'P 1'
#
loop_
_entity.id
_entity.type
_entity.pdbx_description
1 polymer ?
#
loop_
_entity_poly.entity_id
_entity_poly.type
_entity_poly.pdbx_seq_one_letter_code
_entity_poly.pdbx_strand_id
1 'polypeptide(L)'
;MTSGHKKGSNPEIGKIIFKNRKAQRKYDSEVLWEEIETEMKVRNRDTVRTDDGAEAVLVLNDGTEIKLDQKSMIFLDFSDKNLSIDFAYGSVSANKDSGTELQIKSGETTVEVGKGDLKLSKTEDQALNLEVSKGNAKVKSGNQESNVSNNQAIELKNGKSEIRSLSISLNSPTERKFFQTSSNSFPISFSWNKAESAKEYTLEISNHPSFSKNVIRTKSNGTSLNRSLEKRNTLLESYRNQSGNRNSGIQ
;
A
#
# COMPACT_ATOMS: atom_id res chain seq x y z
N MET A 1 -21.16 -33.86 -6.59
CA MET A 1 -21.61 -32.68 -7.34
C MET A 1 -20.50 -31.65 -7.25
N THR A 2 -19.73 -31.48 -8.32
CA THR A 2 -18.62 -30.53 -8.37
C THR A 2 -19.20 -29.12 -8.43
N SER A 3 -18.90 -28.31 -7.40
CA SER A 3 -19.25 -26.89 -7.37
C SER A 3 -18.58 -26.21 -8.56
N GLY A 4 -19.36 -25.91 -9.60
CA GLY A 4 -18.86 -25.19 -10.76
C GLY A 4 -18.57 -23.75 -10.35
N HIS A 5 -17.29 -23.43 -10.13
CA HIS A 5 -16.85 -22.04 -10.05
C HIS A 5 -17.31 -21.32 -11.33
N LYS A 6 -18.26 -20.40 -11.18
CA LYS A 6 -18.77 -19.64 -12.32
C LYS A 6 -17.69 -18.67 -12.76
N LYS A 7 -17.44 -18.62 -14.06
CA LYS A 7 -16.38 -17.82 -14.67
C LYS A 7 -16.99 -16.49 -15.09
N GLY A 8 -16.57 -15.38 -14.47
CA GLY A 8 -16.89 -14.04 -14.97
C GLY A 8 -16.51 -13.90 -16.46
N SER A 9 -17.38 -13.27 -17.24
CA SER A 9 -17.20 -13.11 -18.70
C SER A 9 -16.24 -11.98 -19.08
N ASN A 10 -15.91 -11.09 -18.15
CA ASN A 10 -15.06 -9.94 -18.40
C ASN A 10 -13.61 -10.36 -18.69
N PRO A 11 -12.85 -9.56 -19.46
CA PRO A 11 -11.45 -9.81 -19.76
C PRO A 11 -10.61 -9.99 -18.49
N GLU A 12 -9.65 -10.89 -18.53
CA GLU A 12 -8.67 -11.10 -17.46
C GLU A 12 -7.62 -9.98 -17.51
N ILE A 13 -7.47 -9.23 -16.41
CA ILE A 13 -6.57 -8.06 -16.33
C ILE A 13 -5.36 -8.29 -15.42
N GLY A 14 -5.35 -9.40 -14.67
CA GLY A 14 -4.25 -9.77 -13.80
C GLY A 14 -4.55 -11.01 -12.97
N LYS A 15 -3.77 -11.20 -11.91
CA LYS A 15 -3.93 -12.31 -10.97
C LYS A 15 -3.53 -11.94 -9.56
N ILE A 16 -4.04 -12.68 -8.58
CA ILE A 16 -3.62 -12.61 -7.18
C ILE A 16 -2.33 -13.39 -7.02
N ILE A 17 -1.29 -12.75 -6.48
CA ILE A 17 0.00 -13.40 -6.21
C ILE A 17 0.23 -13.68 -4.72
N PHE A 18 -0.54 -13.03 -3.86
CA PHE A 18 -0.45 -13.21 -2.42
C PHE A 18 -1.78 -12.89 -1.73
N LYS A 19 -2.09 -13.64 -0.68
CA LYS A 19 -3.20 -13.41 0.23
C LYS A 19 -2.75 -13.78 1.64
N ASN A 20 -3.09 -12.94 2.60
CA ASN A 20 -3.03 -13.26 4.01
C ASN A 20 -4.40 -13.06 4.66
N ARG A 21 -4.88 -14.06 5.40
CA ARG A 21 -6.22 -14.10 6.00
C ARG A 21 -7.33 -13.81 4.98
N LYS A 22 -8.49 -13.34 5.42
CA LYS A 22 -9.70 -13.27 4.61
C LYS A 22 -9.68 -12.09 3.64
N ALA A 23 -9.59 -12.41 2.36
CA ALA A 23 -9.76 -11.49 1.24
C ALA A 23 -10.83 -12.07 0.30
N GLN A 24 -11.65 -11.21 -0.28
CA GLN A 24 -12.80 -11.61 -1.08
C GLN A 24 -12.89 -10.80 -2.36
N ARG A 25 -13.54 -11.39 -3.35
CA ARG A 25 -13.79 -10.79 -4.65
C ARG A 25 -15.26 -10.92 -5.03
N LYS A 26 -15.77 -9.99 -5.81
CA LYS A 26 -17.12 -10.03 -6.37
C LYS A 26 -17.07 -9.60 -7.83
N TYR A 27 -17.72 -10.35 -8.70
CA TYR A 27 -17.93 -9.98 -10.10
C TYR A 27 -18.95 -8.84 -10.21
N ASP A 28 -18.83 -7.99 -11.23
CA ASP A 28 -19.79 -6.90 -11.49
C ASP A 28 -21.22 -7.38 -11.71
N SER A 29 -21.34 -8.52 -12.41
CA SER A 29 -22.60 -9.18 -12.75
C SER A 29 -23.21 -9.97 -11.59
N GLU A 30 -22.54 -10.04 -10.44
CA GLU A 30 -22.96 -10.86 -9.31
C GLU A 30 -23.00 -10.09 -7.98
N VAL A 31 -23.82 -10.59 -7.06
CA VAL A 31 -23.95 -10.03 -5.71
C VAL A 31 -23.11 -10.84 -4.69
N LEU A 32 -22.67 -12.04 -5.06
CA LEU A 32 -22.00 -12.98 -4.17
C LEU A 32 -20.50 -12.66 -4.05
N TRP A 33 -20.01 -12.59 -2.82
CA TRP A 33 -18.58 -12.53 -2.53
C TRP A 33 -17.99 -13.93 -2.53
N GLU A 34 -16.93 -14.12 -3.30
CA GLU A 34 -16.10 -15.31 -3.32
C GLU A 34 -14.82 -15.07 -2.52
N GLU A 35 -14.29 -16.13 -1.91
CA GLU A 35 -12.99 -16.05 -1.25
C GLU A 35 -11.86 -16.04 -2.29
N ILE A 36 -10.89 -15.14 -2.11
CA ILE A 36 -9.72 -15.07 -2.98
C ILE A 36 -8.75 -16.22 -2.66
N GLU A 37 -8.12 -16.76 -3.69
CA GLU A 37 -7.00 -17.70 -3.58
C GLU A 37 -5.79 -17.17 -4.38
N THR A 38 -4.59 -17.62 -4.04
CA THR A 38 -3.39 -17.32 -4.82
C THR A 38 -3.51 -17.92 -6.24
N GLU A 39 -2.96 -17.24 -7.24
CA GLU A 39 -3.11 -17.52 -8.68
C GLU A 39 -4.54 -17.34 -9.22
N MET A 40 -5.51 -16.94 -8.39
CA MET A 40 -6.85 -16.59 -8.86
C MET A 40 -6.77 -15.40 -9.81
N LYS A 41 -7.45 -15.53 -10.95
CA LYS A 41 -7.49 -14.50 -11.98
C LYS A 41 -8.39 -13.33 -11.57
N VAL A 42 -7.91 -12.13 -11.78
CA VAL A 42 -8.65 -10.87 -11.61
C VAL A 42 -9.15 -10.43 -12.98
N ARG A 43 -10.43 -10.10 -13.06
CA ARG A 43 -11.10 -9.66 -14.29
C ARG A 43 -11.49 -8.20 -14.18
N ASN A 44 -11.69 -7.59 -15.35
CA ASN A 44 -12.23 -6.25 -15.43
C ASN A 44 -13.57 -6.18 -14.68
N ARG A 45 -13.80 -5.07 -13.95
CA ARG A 45 -14.97 -4.84 -13.09
C ARG A 45 -15.09 -5.73 -11.86
N ASP A 46 -14.03 -6.44 -11.49
CA ASP A 46 -13.98 -7.12 -10.20
C ASP A 46 -13.91 -6.08 -9.06
N THR A 47 -14.69 -6.31 -8.01
CA THR A 47 -14.48 -5.66 -6.71
C THR A 47 -13.64 -6.60 -5.84
N VAL A 48 -12.59 -6.08 -5.22
CA VAL A 48 -11.71 -6.82 -4.32
C VAL A 48 -11.70 -6.15 -2.95
N ARG A 49 -11.80 -6.94 -1.88
CA ARG A 49 -11.75 -6.43 -0.51
C ARG A 49 -10.96 -7.32 0.44
N THR A 50 -10.47 -6.73 1.52
CA THR A 50 -9.75 -7.39 2.62
C THR A 50 -10.44 -7.10 3.95
N ASP A 51 -10.51 -8.10 4.83
CA ASP A 51 -11.02 -7.95 6.20
C ASP A 51 -9.93 -7.39 7.16
N ASP A 52 -10.25 -7.32 8.45
CA ASP A 52 -9.31 -6.89 9.49
C ASP A 52 -8.08 -7.81 9.60
N GLY A 53 -6.89 -7.19 9.63
CA GLY A 53 -5.60 -7.85 9.58
C GLY A 53 -5.36 -8.74 8.34
N ALA A 54 -6.17 -8.62 7.29
CA ALA A 54 -5.99 -9.33 6.04
C ALA A 54 -5.22 -8.49 5.01
N GLU A 55 -4.63 -9.16 4.03
CA GLU A 55 -3.95 -8.52 2.90
C GLU A 55 -4.18 -9.30 1.60
N ALA A 56 -4.10 -8.59 0.49
CA ALA A 56 -4.06 -9.19 -0.84
C ALA A 56 -3.10 -8.39 -1.75
N VAL A 57 -2.39 -9.10 -2.61
CA VAL A 57 -1.57 -8.49 -3.67
C VAL A 57 -2.02 -9.04 -5.00
N LEU A 58 -2.35 -8.12 -5.90
CA LEU A 58 -2.64 -8.41 -7.29
C LEU A 58 -1.51 -7.87 -8.18
N VAL A 59 -1.19 -8.61 -9.23
CA VAL A 59 -0.30 -8.17 -10.29
C VAL A 59 -1.10 -8.13 -11.58
N LEU A 60 -1.08 -6.98 -12.24
CA LEU A 60 -1.74 -6.75 -13.52
C LEU A 60 -0.89 -7.30 -14.66
N ASN A 61 -1.52 -7.48 -15.82
CA ASN A 61 -0.85 -8.01 -17.01
C ASN A 61 0.31 -7.13 -17.50
N ASP A 62 0.33 -5.84 -17.14
CA ASP A 62 1.42 -4.91 -17.47
C ASP A 62 2.53 -4.84 -16.40
N GLY A 63 2.44 -5.68 -15.36
CA GLY A 63 3.40 -5.75 -14.26
C GLY A 63 3.11 -4.78 -13.11
N THR A 64 2.12 -3.90 -13.23
CA THR A 64 1.70 -3.04 -12.10
C THR A 64 1.23 -3.91 -10.94
N GLU A 65 1.76 -3.64 -9.75
CA GLU A 65 1.43 -4.36 -8.53
C GLU A 65 0.54 -3.50 -7.65
N ILE A 66 -0.62 -4.02 -7.25
CA ILE A 66 -1.56 -3.35 -6.36
C ILE A 66 -1.72 -4.20 -5.09
N LYS A 67 -1.42 -3.58 -3.95
CA LYS A 67 -1.62 -4.18 -2.64
C LYS A 67 -2.82 -3.55 -1.95
N LEU A 68 -3.64 -4.41 -1.36
CA LEU A 68 -4.66 -4.02 -0.40
C LEU A 68 -4.17 -4.43 0.99
N ASP A 69 -4.02 -3.44 1.87
CA ASP A 69 -3.82 -3.69 3.30
C ASP A 69 -5.18 -4.04 3.95
N GLN A 70 -5.21 -4.21 5.27
CA GLN A 70 -6.44 -4.56 5.99
C GLN A 70 -7.60 -3.58 5.77
N LYS A 71 -8.83 -4.09 5.89
CA LYS A 71 -10.06 -3.31 5.77
C LYS A 71 -10.04 -2.43 4.53
N SER A 72 -9.72 -2.99 3.38
CA SER A 72 -9.64 -2.24 2.12
C SER A 72 -10.67 -2.74 1.13
N MET A 73 -11.15 -1.85 0.27
CA MET A 73 -12.00 -2.23 -0.85
C MET A 73 -11.69 -1.37 -2.08
N ILE A 74 -11.51 -2.05 -3.21
CA ILE A 74 -11.34 -1.43 -4.52
C ILE A 74 -12.30 -2.05 -5.54
N PHE A 75 -12.69 -1.25 -6.52
CA PHE A 75 -13.31 -1.72 -7.76
C PHE A 75 -12.39 -1.37 -8.93
N LEU A 76 -12.21 -2.32 -9.85
CA LEU A 76 -11.28 -2.18 -10.98
C LEU A 76 -12.05 -1.93 -12.27
N ASP A 77 -11.79 -0.84 -12.97
CA ASP A 77 -12.36 -0.56 -14.29
C ASP A 77 -11.25 -0.29 -15.29
N PHE A 78 -11.07 -1.23 -16.21
CA PHE A 78 -10.17 -1.13 -17.33
C PHE A 78 -10.98 -0.77 -18.59
N SER A 79 -10.85 0.47 -19.02
CA SER A 79 -11.56 1.03 -20.18
C SER A 79 -10.58 1.88 -21.01
N ASP A 80 -10.66 1.81 -22.34
CA ASP A 80 -9.84 2.62 -23.26
C ASP A 80 -8.32 2.58 -23.00
N LYS A 81 -7.79 1.41 -22.58
CA LYS A 81 -6.38 1.19 -22.20
C LYS A 81 -5.92 1.98 -20.97
N ASN A 82 -6.87 2.42 -20.14
CA ASN A 82 -6.63 3.08 -18.86
C ASN A 82 -7.23 2.24 -17.75
N LEU A 83 -6.49 2.08 -16.64
CA LEU A 83 -7.00 1.46 -15.44
C LEU A 83 -7.47 2.53 -14.47
N SER A 84 -8.77 2.51 -14.15
CA SER A 84 -9.37 3.25 -13.06
C SER A 84 -9.57 2.31 -11.87
N ILE A 85 -9.11 2.71 -10.70
CA ILE A 85 -9.38 2.02 -9.43
C ILE A 85 -10.27 2.91 -8.59
N ASP A 86 -11.49 2.45 -8.32
CA ASP A 86 -12.37 3.14 -7.37
C ASP A 86 -12.05 2.63 -5.96
N PHE A 87 -11.34 3.44 -5.20
CA PHE A 87 -10.92 3.19 -3.83
C PHE A 87 -11.94 3.73 -2.84
N ALA A 88 -12.64 2.79 -2.18
CA ALA A 88 -13.72 3.13 -1.27
C ALA A 88 -13.21 3.51 0.13
N TYR A 89 -12.37 2.66 0.73
CA TYR A 89 -11.84 2.80 2.09
C TYR A 89 -10.62 1.87 2.29
N GLY A 90 -9.86 2.11 3.37
CA GLY A 90 -8.74 1.26 3.78
C GLY A 90 -7.38 1.82 3.42
N SER A 91 -6.50 0.98 2.89
CA SER A 91 -5.17 1.36 2.41
C SER A 91 -4.76 0.51 1.21
N VAL A 92 -4.34 1.19 0.15
CA VAL A 92 -3.93 0.59 -1.13
C VAL A 92 -2.58 1.14 -1.53
N SER A 93 -1.66 0.27 -1.92
CA SER A 93 -0.39 0.65 -2.51
C SER A 93 -0.31 0.24 -3.97
N ALA A 94 0.30 1.07 -4.81
CA ALA A 94 0.57 0.78 -6.21
C ALA A 94 2.07 0.96 -6.49
N ASN A 95 2.69 -0.07 -7.05
CA ASN A 95 4.02 0.00 -7.66
C ASN A 95 3.84 -0.09 -9.18
N LYS A 96 4.25 0.97 -9.87
CA LYS A 96 4.09 1.11 -11.32
C LYS A 96 5.37 1.63 -11.94
N ASP A 97 6.15 0.73 -12.53
CA ASP A 97 7.39 1.10 -13.23
C ASP A 97 7.18 1.53 -14.69
N SER A 98 6.15 0.99 -15.34
CA SER A 98 5.72 1.26 -16.71
C SER A 98 4.28 0.75 -16.92
N GLY A 99 3.76 0.76 -18.15
CA GLY A 99 2.46 0.16 -18.46
C GLY A 99 1.31 1.16 -18.60
N THR A 100 0.10 0.65 -18.41
CA THR A 100 -1.20 1.32 -18.59
C THR A 100 -1.28 2.60 -17.78
N GLU A 101 -1.94 3.66 -18.26
CA GLU A 101 -2.25 4.80 -17.40
C GLU A 101 -3.11 4.32 -16.22
N LEU A 102 -2.74 4.74 -15.01
CA LEU A 102 -3.43 4.36 -13.79
C LEU A 102 -3.99 5.61 -13.13
N GLN A 103 -5.29 5.57 -12.84
CA GLN A 103 -5.94 6.56 -11.98
C GLN A 103 -6.60 5.85 -10.80
N ILE A 104 -6.55 6.48 -9.63
CA ILE A 104 -7.24 6.00 -8.43
C ILE A 104 -8.25 7.07 -8.02
N LYS A 105 -9.53 6.71 -7.98
CA LYS A 105 -10.63 7.58 -7.57
C LYS A 105 -11.05 7.28 -6.14
N SER A 106 -11.31 8.31 -5.35
CA SER A 106 -11.98 8.17 -4.05
C SER A 106 -12.98 9.32 -3.87
N GLY A 107 -14.26 9.03 -4.11
CA GLY A 107 -15.30 10.06 -4.21
C GLY A 107 -14.95 11.04 -5.34
N GLU A 108 -14.95 12.34 -5.04
CA GLU A 108 -14.64 13.42 -5.98
C GLU A 108 -13.13 13.60 -6.26
N THR A 109 -12.26 12.85 -5.57
CA THR A 109 -10.81 12.97 -5.75
C THR A 109 -10.30 11.94 -6.75
N THR A 110 -9.51 12.38 -7.72
CA THR A 110 -8.81 11.54 -8.69
C THR A 110 -7.31 11.70 -8.50
N VAL A 111 -6.60 10.58 -8.37
CA VAL A 111 -5.14 10.51 -8.32
C VAL A 111 -4.66 9.90 -9.63
N GLU A 112 -4.05 10.70 -10.50
CA GLU A 112 -3.35 10.24 -11.69
C GLU A 112 -1.96 9.76 -11.30
N VAL A 113 -1.70 8.48 -11.49
CA VAL A 113 -0.47 7.81 -11.08
C VAL A 113 0.52 7.79 -12.23
N GLY A 114 1.66 8.46 -12.03
CA GLY A 114 2.77 8.43 -12.97
C GLY A 114 3.52 7.09 -12.93
N LYS A 115 4.85 7.16 -13.04
CA LYS A 115 5.73 6.07 -12.66
C LYS A 115 6.07 6.23 -11.18
N GLY A 116 5.99 5.18 -10.36
CA GLY A 116 6.37 5.31 -8.96
C GLY A 116 5.82 4.25 -8.00
N ASP A 117 6.14 4.49 -6.73
CA ASP A 117 5.66 3.77 -5.56
C ASP A 117 4.77 4.69 -4.74
N LEU A 118 3.50 4.33 -4.61
CA LEU A 118 2.49 5.18 -4.00
C LEU A 118 1.66 4.39 -3.00
N LYS A 119 1.22 5.07 -1.94
CA LYS A 119 0.29 4.55 -0.95
C LYS A 119 -0.86 5.52 -0.75
N LEU A 120 -2.08 5.05 -0.96
CA LEU A 120 -3.31 5.78 -0.71
C LEU A 120 -4.02 5.16 0.49
N SER A 121 -4.40 5.96 1.47
CA SER A 121 -5.16 5.51 2.62
C SER A 121 -6.30 6.45 2.92
N LYS A 122 -7.43 5.89 3.38
CA LYS A 122 -8.60 6.66 3.79
C LYS A 122 -9.02 6.20 5.17
N THR A 123 -8.84 7.10 6.12
CA THR A 123 -9.17 6.88 7.53
C THR A 123 -10.67 7.07 7.77
N GLU A 124 -11.18 6.60 8.92
CA GLU A 124 -12.60 6.67 9.27
C GLU A 124 -13.12 8.12 9.40
N ASP A 125 -12.24 9.08 9.68
CA ASP A 125 -12.52 10.53 9.67
C ASP A 125 -12.51 11.14 8.25
N GLN A 126 -12.52 10.28 7.22
CA GLN A 126 -12.60 10.60 5.80
C GLN A 126 -11.42 11.41 5.23
N ALA A 127 -10.32 11.56 5.98
CA ALA A 127 -9.10 12.13 5.43
C ALA A 127 -8.49 11.16 4.40
N LEU A 128 -8.28 11.65 3.19
CA LEU A 128 -7.57 10.90 2.15
C LEU A 128 -6.10 11.28 2.21
N ASN A 129 -5.24 10.30 2.46
CA ASN A 129 -3.80 10.48 2.54
C ASN A 129 -3.14 9.75 1.37
N LEU A 130 -2.40 10.47 0.54
CA LEU A 130 -1.54 9.90 -0.51
C LEU A 130 -0.08 10.16 -0.15
N GLU A 131 0.74 9.11 -0.15
CA GLU A 131 2.18 9.16 0.02
C GLU A 131 2.87 8.68 -1.26
N VAL A 132 3.87 9.41 -1.72
CA VAL A 132 4.69 9.06 -2.90
C VAL A 132 6.12 8.81 -2.43
N SER A 133 6.48 7.53 -2.31
CA SER A 133 7.83 7.12 -1.89
C SER A 133 8.84 7.17 -3.04
N LYS A 134 8.35 7.11 -4.29
CA LYS A 134 9.16 7.21 -5.51
C LYS A 134 8.28 7.71 -6.63
N GLY A 135 8.79 8.59 -7.49
CA GLY A 135 8.10 9.02 -8.70
C GLY A 135 7.18 10.22 -8.50
N ASN A 136 6.02 10.21 -9.14
CA ASN A 136 5.07 11.33 -9.09
C ASN A 136 3.61 10.91 -9.25
N ALA A 137 2.72 11.69 -8.64
CA ALA A 137 1.29 11.65 -8.87
C ALA A 137 0.73 13.07 -9.00
N LYS A 138 -0.40 13.16 -9.69
CA LYS A 138 -1.21 14.37 -9.77
C LYS A 138 -2.54 14.11 -9.10
N VAL A 139 -2.89 14.92 -8.11
CA VAL A 139 -4.14 14.82 -7.36
C VAL A 139 -5.08 15.92 -7.80
N LYS A 140 -6.27 15.54 -8.24
CA LYS A 140 -7.37 16.42 -8.62
C LYS A 140 -8.50 16.26 -7.61
N SER A 141 -8.93 17.33 -6.96
CA SER A 141 -10.04 17.32 -6.01
C SER A 141 -10.90 18.56 -6.25
N GLY A 142 -12.10 18.36 -6.81
CA GLY A 142 -12.90 19.47 -7.34
C GLY A 142 -12.12 20.28 -8.38
N ASN A 143 -11.95 21.58 -8.14
CA ASN A 143 -11.19 22.49 -9.01
C ASN A 143 -9.70 22.61 -8.65
N GLN A 144 -9.23 21.92 -7.60
CA GLN A 144 -7.84 21.98 -7.17
C GLN A 144 -7.02 20.86 -7.81
N GLU A 145 -5.82 21.20 -8.26
CA GLU A 145 -4.83 20.27 -8.79
C GLU A 145 -3.51 20.44 -8.04
N SER A 146 -2.96 19.33 -7.56
CA SER A 146 -1.74 19.28 -6.75
C SER A 146 -0.80 18.20 -7.29
N ASN A 147 0.47 18.55 -7.53
CA ASN A 147 1.50 17.57 -7.88
C ASN A 147 2.20 17.09 -6.61
N VAL A 148 2.27 15.77 -6.44
CA VAL A 148 2.95 15.11 -5.31
C VAL A 148 4.11 14.32 -5.89
N SER A 149 5.32 14.67 -5.48
CA SER A 149 6.55 14.08 -5.99
C SER A 149 7.24 13.17 -4.97
N ASN A 150 8.40 12.66 -5.33
CA ASN A 150 9.20 11.77 -4.51
C ASN A 150 9.35 12.28 -3.07
N ASN A 151 9.13 11.39 -2.11
CA ASN A 151 9.17 11.68 -0.67
C ASN A 151 8.23 12.82 -0.27
N GLN A 152 7.03 12.87 -0.83
CA GLN A 152 5.99 13.79 -0.39
C GLN A 152 4.71 13.04 -0.06
N ALA A 153 3.93 13.63 0.82
CA ALA A 153 2.58 13.20 1.12
C ALA A 153 1.62 14.38 0.97
N ILE A 154 0.39 14.08 0.55
CA ILE A 154 -0.72 15.02 0.57
C ILE A 154 -1.84 14.45 1.43
N GLU A 155 -2.36 15.27 2.34
CA GLU A 155 -3.57 14.98 3.08
C GLU A 155 -4.70 15.85 2.54
N LEU A 156 -5.81 15.23 2.17
CA LEU A 156 -7.04 15.90 1.76
C LEU A 156 -8.10 15.66 2.81
N LYS A 157 -8.56 16.75 3.44
CA LYS A 157 -9.58 16.71 4.49
C LYS A 157 -10.45 17.95 4.41
N ASN A 158 -11.77 17.77 4.41
CA ASN A 158 -12.75 18.86 4.39
C ASN A 158 -12.51 19.90 3.26
N GLY A 159 -12.14 19.43 2.06
CA GLY A 159 -11.86 20.29 0.90
C GLY A 159 -10.56 21.10 0.97
N LYS A 160 -9.71 20.85 1.97
CA LYS A 160 -8.35 21.40 2.06
C LYS A 160 -7.34 20.34 1.72
N SER A 161 -6.25 20.76 1.06
CA SER A 161 -5.10 19.91 0.77
C SER A 161 -3.85 20.45 1.47
N GLU A 162 -3.11 19.59 2.15
CA GLU A 162 -1.82 19.92 2.75
C GLU A 162 -0.73 18.98 2.22
N ILE A 163 0.30 19.53 1.57
CA ILE A 163 1.46 18.77 1.11
C ILE A 163 2.58 18.90 2.14
N ARG A 164 3.16 17.76 2.53
CA ARG A 164 4.33 17.69 3.42
C ARG A 164 5.43 16.86 2.79
N SER A 165 6.68 17.22 3.06
CA SER A 165 7.84 16.40 2.70
C SER A 165 8.04 15.29 3.72
N LEU A 166 8.25 14.07 3.25
CA LEU A 166 8.66 12.91 4.02
C LEU A 166 10.18 12.93 4.11
N SER A 167 10.73 13.10 5.32
CA SER A 167 12.18 13.21 5.50
C SER A 167 12.89 11.85 5.55
N ILE A 168 12.14 10.75 5.63
CA ILE A 168 12.69 9.40 5.80
C ILE A 168 12.01 8.38 4.88
N SER A 169 12.82 7.53 4.26
CA SER A 169 12.48 6.46 3.35
C SER A 169 13.44 5.29 3.61
N LEU A 170 12.91 4.08 3.62
CA LEU A 170 13.73 2.89 3.75
C LEU A 170 14.40 2.57 2.41
N ASN A 171 15.71 2.30 2.45
CA ASN A 171 16.51 1.90 1.29
C ASN A 171 16.69 0.37 1.22
N SER A 172 16.79 -0.30 2.38
CA SER A 172 16.96 -1.74 2.48
C SER A 172 16.29 -2.30 3.74
N PRO A 173 15.75 -3.53 3.69
CA PRO A 173 15.49 -4.28 2.46
C PRO A 173 14.40 -3.62 1.63
N THR A 174 14.42 -3.81 0.31
CA THR A 174 13.31 -3.35 -0.53
C THR A 174 11.98 -3.88 0.00
N GLU A 175 10.91 -3.14 -0.19
CA GLU A 175 9.58 -3.60 0.21
C GLU A 175 9.31 -5.01 -0.33
N ARG A 176 8.67 -5.84 0.50
CA ARG A 176 8.28 -7.23 0.18
C ARG A 176 9.43 -8.16 -0.18
N LYS A 177 10.65 -7.88 0.29
CA LYS A 177 11.74 -8.85 0.19
C LYS A 177 11.41 -10.11 0.99
N PHE A 178 11.25 -11.23 0.28
CA PHE A 178 11.18 -12.55 0.89
C PHE A 178 12.58 -13.06 1.22
N PHE A 179 12.75 -13.51 2.47
CA PHE A 179 13.98 -14.14 2.93
C PHE A 179 13.75 -15.64 3.09
N GLN A 180 14.36 -16.44 2.20
CA GLN A 180 14.38 -17.89 2.36
C GLN A 180 15.52 -18.26 3.31
N THR A 181 15.18 -18.83 4.46
CA THR A 181 16.16 -19.28 5.45
C THR A 181 15.72 -20.59 6.13
N SER A 182 16.68 -21.48 6.34
CA SER A 182 16.51 -22.69 7.14
C SER A 182 16.71 -22.44 8.63
N SER A 183 17.30 -21.30 9.01
CA SER A 183 17.52 -20.92 10.40
C SER A 183 16.23 -20.39 11.05
N ASN A 184 16.08 -20.64 12.36
CA ASN A 184 14.99 -20.08 13.15
C ASN A 184 15.11 -18.56 13.34
N SER A 185 16.32 -18.01 13.18
CA SER A 185 16.60 -16.56 13.24
C SER A 185 17.66 -16.19 12.20
N PHE A 186 17.46 -15.08 11.49
CA PHE A 186 18.37 -14.62 10.43
C PHE A 186 18.62 -13.11 10.51
N PRO A 187 19.88 -12.65 10.41
CA PRO A 187 20.21 -11.23 10.43
C PRO A 187 19.77 -10.53 9.13
N ILE A 188 19.02 -9.43 9.28
CA ILE A 188 18.63 -8.56 8.17
C ILE A 188 19.29 -7.19 8.36
N SER A 189 19.88 -6.69 7.28
CA SER A 189 20.47 -5.35 7.23
C SER A 189 19.45 -4.33 6.73
N PHE A 190 19.09 -3.42 7.63
CA PHE A 190 18.20 -2.30 7.34
C PHE A 190 19.03 -1.04 7.05
N SER A 191 18.58 -0.25 6.08
CA SER A 191 19.12 1.08 5.83
C SER A 191 18.04 2.03 5.34
N TRP A 192 18.22 3.32 5.60
CA TRP A 192 17.31 4.40 5.22
C TRP A 192 18.11 5.65 4.83
N ASN A 193 17.47 6.62 4.20
CA ASN A 193 18.14 7.89 3.88
C ASN A 193 18.37 8.72 5.15
N LYS A 194 19.37 9.60 5.10
CA LYS A 194 19.59 10.58 6.16
C LYS A 194 18.49 11.65 6.10
N ALA A 195 17.80 11.87 7.22
CA ALA A 195 16.94 13.04 7.41
C ALA A 195 17.79 14.14 8.07
N GLU A 196 17.90 15.32 7.46
CA GLU A 196 18.81 16.39 7.91
C GLU A 196 18.60 16.80 9.38
N SER A 197 17.35 16.83 9.83
CA SER A 197 16.99 17.21 11.21
C SER A 197 16.91 16.01 12.18
N ALA A 198 17.08 14.78 11.72
CA ALA A 198 16.96 13.60 12.58
C ALA A 198 18.27 13.33 13.33
N LYS A 199 18.18 13.33 14.67
CA LYS A 199 19.29 12.95 15.57
C LYS A 199 19.28 11.46 15.93
N GLU A 200 18.11 10.84 15.84
CA GLU A 200 17.87 9.44 16.16
C GLU A 200 16.77 8.91 15.24
N TYR A 201 16.87 7.64 14.88
CA TYR A 201 15.93 6.91 14.05
C TYR A 201 15.32 5.77 14.86
N THR A 202 14.04 5.47 14.64
CA THR A 202 13.40 4.29 15.23
C THR A 202 13.00 3.33 14.11
N LEU A 203 13.61 2.15 14.11
CA LEU A 203 13.18 1.01 13.29
C LEU A 203 12.05 0.29 14.02
N GLU A 204 10.86 0.29 13.43
CA GLU A 204 9.73 -0.54 13.86
C GLU A 204 9.63 -1.78 12.97
N ILE A 205 9.40 -2.94 13.56
CA ILE A 205 9.21 -4.22 12.87
C ILE A 205 8.00 -4.92 13.47
N SER A 206 7.06 -5.37 12.66
CA SER A 206 5.86 -6.06 13.11
C SER A 206 5.51 -7.21 12.17
N ASN A 207 4.86 -8.24 12.72
CA ASN A 207 4.20 -9.29 11.94
C ASN A 207 2.70 -9.01 11.73
N HIS A 208 2.26 -7.79 12.05
CA HIS A 208 0.91 -7.32 11.82
C HIS A 208 0.94 -6.12 10.85
N PRO A 209 0.17 -6.13 9.76
CA PRO A 209 0.17 -5.09 8.74
C PRO A 209 0.00 -3.65 9.22
N SER A 210 -0.83 -3.44 10.25
CA SER A 210 -1.06 -2.11 10.84
C SER A 210 -0.03 -1.70 11.90
N PHE A 211 0.95 -2.55 12.20
CA PHE A 211 1.82 -2.34 13.36
C PHE A 211 1.02 -2.22 14.67
N SER A 212 -0.15 -2.85 14.74
CA SER A 212 -1.00 -2.80 15.95
C SER A 212 -0.60 -3.84 17.00
N LYS A 213 0.20 -4.85 16.63
CA LYS A 213 0.60 -5.97 17.49
C LYS A 213 2.07 -6.34 17.26
N ASN A 214 2.72 -6.88 18.28
CA ASN A 214 4.08 -7.45 18.21
C ASN A 214 5.12 -6.50 17.58
N VAL A 215 5.05 -5.21 17.87
CA VAL A 215 5.98 -4.22 17.31
C VAL A 215 7.28 -4.26 18.09
N ILE A 216 8.36 -4.65 17.41
CA ILE A 216 9.74 -4.51 17.89
C ILE A 216 10.22 -3.11 17.50
N ARG A 217 10.70 -2.35 18.48
CA ARG A 217 11.25 -1.00 18.27
C ARG A 217 12.73 -0.99 18.58
N THR A 218 13.54 -0.49 17.66
CA THR A 218 14.96 -0.27 17.89
C THR A 218 15.38 1.12 17.49
N LYS A 219 16.08 1.81 18.38
CA LYS A 219 16.71 3.11 18.10
C LYS A 219 18.07 2.93 17.41
N SER A 220 18.40 3.83 16.49
CA SER A 220 19.72 3.94 15.86
C SER A 220 20.09 5.41 15.68
N ASN A 221 21.35 5.77 15.93
CA ASN A 221 21.88 7.10 15.65
C ASN A 221 22.47 7.21 14.23
N GLY A 222 22.53 6.09 13.50
CA GLY A 222 22.98 6.02 12.12
C GLY A 222 21.85 5.76 11.14
N THR A 223 22.18 5.65 9.86
CA THR A 223 21.23 5.37 8.77
C THR A 223 21.12 3.88 8.43
N SER A 224 21.62 3.01 9.29
CA SER A 224 21.55 1.57 9.14
C SER A 224 21.47 0.87 10.49
N LEU A 225 20.97 -0.37 10.47
CA LEU A 225 20.84 -1.22 11.64
C LEU A 225 20.75 -2.70 11.21
N ASN A 226 21.49 -3.58 11.88
CA ASN A 226 21.32 -5.02 11.74
C ASN A 226 20.38 -5.55 12.83
N ARG A 227 19.37 -6.32 12.42
CA ARG A 227 18.45 -7.00 13.33
C ARG A 227 18.20 -8.44 12.89
N SER A 228 18.37 -9.37 13.82
CA SER A 228 18.01 -10.77 13.60
C SER A 228 16.51 -10.94 13.79
N LEU A 229 15.83 -11.44 12.75
CA LEU A 229 14.41 -11.73 12.78
C LEU A 229 14.16 -13.22 12.86
N GLU A 230 13.20 -13.61 13.69
CA GLU A 230 12.71 -14.98 13.69
C GLU A 230 12.01 -15.32 12.38
N LYS A 231 12.05 -16.59 11.98
CA LYS A 231 11.43 -17.07 10.74
C LYS A 231 9.96 -16.65 10.55
N ARG A 232 9.21 -16.45 11.65
CA ARG A 232 7.81 -16.01 11.63
C ARG A 232 7.62 -14.51 11.34
N ASN A 233 8.69 -13.71 11.33
CA ASN A 233 8.69 -12.26 11.10
C ASN A 233 9.33 -11.89 9.74
N THR A 234 9.34 -12.82 8.77
CA THR A 234 10.04 -12.66 7.48
C THR A 234 9.26 -11.89 6.42
N LEU A 235 8.07 -11.39 6.75
CA LEU A 235 7.35 -10.37 5.98
C LEU A 235 7.61 -9.02 6.65
N LEU A 236 8.41 -8.17 6.00
CA LEU A 236 8.62 -6.79 6.43
C LEU A 236 7.58 -5.90 5.75
N GLU A 237 6.54 -5.54 6.49
CA GLU A 237 5.52 -4.59 6.08
C GLU A 237 5.85 -3.17 6.57
N SER A 238 5.23 -2.17 5.94
CA SER A 238 5.53 -0.74 5.89
C SER A 238 6.01 -0.01 7.16
N TYR A 239 6.97 0.91 7.00
CA TYR A 239 7.44 1.82 8.05
C TYR A 239 6.47 2.99 8.27
N ARG A 240 6.24 3.37 9.53
CA ARG A 240 5.57 4.62 9.88
C ARG A 240 6.60 5.63 10.37
N ASN A 241 6.72 6.76 9.68
CA ASN A 241 7.47 7.90 10.18
C ASN A 241 6.69 8.55 11.32
N GLN A 242 7.17 8.40 12.56
CA GLN A 242 6.74 9.28 13.65
C GLN A 242 7.82 10.33 13.87
N SER A 243 7.67 11.49 13.23
CA SER A 243 8.39 12.69 13.66
C SER A 243 7.74 13.18 14.96
N GLY A 244 8.16 12.60 16.09
CA GLY A 244 7.77 13.07 17.41
C GLY A 244 8.42 14.42 17.71
N ASN A 245 7.79 15.51 17.28
CA ASN A 245 8.17 16.84 17.72
C ASN A 245 7.56 17.07 19.12
N ARG A 246 8.23 16.58 20.16
CA ARG A 246 7.97 16.99 21.54
C ARG A 246 8.82 18.21 21.86
N ASN A 247 8.36 19.37 21.41
CA ASN A 247 8.73 20.65 22.03
C ASN A 247 7.46 21.23 22.67
N SER A 248 7.25 20.86 23.94
CA SER A 248 6.54 21.69 24.90
C SER A 248 7.35 21.67 26.20
N GLY A 249 8.52 22.30 26.12
CA GLY A 249 9.24 22.80 27.28
C GLY A 249 8.71 24.20 27.60
N ILE A 250 8.27 24.34 28.83
CA ILE A 250 7.69 25.51 29.48
C ILE A 250 8.63 26.73 29.37
N GLN A 251 8.08 27.87 28.98
CA GLN A 251 8.18 29.14 29.70
C GLN A 251 6.83 29.85 29.65
#